data_AF-A0A553PA08-F1
#
_entry.id   AF-A0A553PA08-F1
#
_cell.length_a   1.000
_cell.length_b   1.000
_cell.length_c   1.000
_cell.angle_alpha   90.00
_cell.angle_beta   90.00
_cell.angle_gamma   90.00
#
_symmetry.space_group_name_H-M   'P 1'
#
loop_
_entity.id
_entity.type
_entity.pdbx_description
1 polymer ?
#
loop_
_entity_poly.entity_id
_entity_poly.type
_entity_poly.pdbx_seq_one_letter_code
_entity_poly.pdbx_strand_id
1 'polypeptide(L)'
;FSLFNIVQFKNEGCRSSSTISSGGTGSTNRNGTCYTSTECTTRGGSAAGSCAAGFGVCCVFLISRSGATVAQNCTYLRNPNFPNSYSETSQVSYTVQKCDNSEYHVF
;
A
#
# COMPACT_ATOMS: atom_id res chain seq x y z
N PHE A 1 17.99 1.56 33.09
CA PHE A 1 17.93 2.45 31.91
C PHE A 1 17.49 1.63 30.72
N SER A 2 16.29 1.87 30.18
CA SER A 2 15.82 1.17 28.98
C SER A 2 16.31 1.94 27.76
N LEU A 3 17.22 1.32 27.01
CA LEU A 3 17.68 1.82 25.72
C LEU A 3 16.58 1.54 24.69
N PHE A 4 16.08 2.59 24.05
CA PHE A 4 15.19 2.44 22.89
C PHE A 4 16.02 1.90 21.74
N ASN A 5 15.81 0.63 21.36
CA ASN A 5 16.32 0.11 20.09
C ASN A 5 15.38 0.57 18.98
N ILE A 6 15.78 1.63 18.27
CA ILE A 6 15.12 2.05 17.04
C ILE A 6 15.60 1.11 15.93
N VAL A 7 14.70 0.27 15.43
CA VAL A 7 14.96 -0.58 14.26
C VAL A 7 14.65 0.24 13.01
N GLN A 8 15.67 0.54 12.21
CA GLN A 8 15.54 1.16 10.90
C GLN A 8 15.81 0.12 9.82
N PHE A 9 14.98 0.11 8.78
CA PHE A 9 15.15 -0.70 7.58
C PHE A 9 14.72 0.12 6.36
N LYS A 10 15.23 -0.25 5.19
CA LYS A 10 14.80 0.37 3.93
C LYS A 10 13.36 -0.03 3.60
N ASN A 11 12.61 0.92 3.05
CA ASN A 11 11.22 0.72 2.64
C ASN A 11 11.16 -0.04 1.31
N GLU A 12 11.55 -1.31 1.32
CA GLU A 12 11.63 -2.14 0.11
C GLU A 12 10.27 -2.71 -0.28
N GLY A 13 10.13 -3.08 -1.57
CA GLY A 13 8.95 -3.78 -2.07
C GLY A 13 8.79 -5.16 -1.41
N CYS A 14 7.56 -5.51 -1.05
CA CYS A 14 7.24 -6.80 -0.43
C CYS A 14 6.00 -7.43 -1.09
N ARG A 15 5.92 -8.76 -1.03
CA ARG A 15 4.71 -9.49 -1.47
C ARG A 15 3.76 -9.61 -0.29
N SER A 16 2.60 -8.98 -0.40
CA SER A 16 1.62 -8.97 0.68
C SER A 16 0.79 -10.25 0.71
N SER A 17 0.25 -10.60 1.88
CA SER A 17 -0.75 -11.65 2.05
C SER A 17 -2.14 -11.24 1.54
N SER A 18 -2.36 -9.94 1.31
CA SER A 18 -3.60 -9.43 0.72
C SER A 18 -3.68 -9.82 -0.75
N THR A 19 -4.82 -10.38 -1.16
CA THR A 19 -5.01 -10.82 -2.54
C THR A 19 -6.03 -9.96 -3.28
N ILE A 20 -5.96 -9.99 -4.61
CA ILE A 20 -7.01 -9.50 -5.50
C ILE A 20 -7.64 -10.69 -6.20
N SER A 21 -8.94 -10.90 -5.95
CA SER A 21 -9.76 -11.82 -6.72
C SER A 21 -10.42 -11.04 -7.85
N SER A 22 -9.85 -11.15 -9.05
CA SER A 22 -10.37 -10.49 -10.25
C SER A 22 -11.47 -11.35 -10.89
N GLY A 23 -12.58 -11.59 -10.18
CA GLY A 23 -13.80 -12.21 -10.74
C GLY A 23 -13.66 -13.57 -11.46
N GLY A 24 -12.50 -14.22 -11.39
CA GLY A 24 -12.17 -15.49 -12.04
C GLY A 24 -11.33 -16.39 -11.13
N THR A 25 -10.92 -17.56 -11.64
CA THR A 25 -10.32 -18.69 -10.87
C THR A 25 -8.88 -18.45 -10.39
N GLY A 26 -8.49 -17.22 -10.09
CA GLY A 26 -7.13 -16.86 -9.67
C GLY A 26 -7.13 -15.72 -8.64
N SER A 27 -6.31 -15.90 -7.60
CA SER A 27 -6.09 -14.91 -6.53
C SER A 27 -4.61 -14.53 -6.55
N THR A 28 -4.31 -13.28 -6.93
CA THR A 28 -2.94 -12.76 -6.99
C THR A 28 -2.64 -11.93 -5.76
N ASN A 29 -1.47 -12.12 -5.15
CA ASN A 29 -1.03 -11.27 -4.04
C ASN A 29 -0.79 -9.84 -4.52
N ARG A 30 -1.22 -8.86 -3.72
CA ARG A 30 -0.84 -7.46 -3.92
C ARG A 30 0.61 -7.26 -3.52
N ASN A 31 1.29 -6.37 -4.22
CA ASN A 31 2.56 -5.84 -3.80
C ASN A 31 2.33 -4.78 -2.72
N GLY A 32 3.26 -4.66 -1.80
CA GLY A 32 3.25 -3.62 -0.79
C GLY A 32 4.65 -3.03 -0.62
N THR A 33 4.76 -2.15 0.36
CA THR A 33 6.04 -1.58 0.80
C THR A 33 6.27 -1.96 2.25
N CYS A 34 7.49 -2.39 2.57
CA CYS A 34 7.86 -2.71 3.92
C CYS A 34 7.94 -1.43 4.76
N TYR A 35 7.09 -1.33 5.78
CA TYR A 35 7.08 -0.22 6.73
C TYR A 35 7.03 -0.76 8.15
N THR A 36 7.33 0.07 9.15
CA THR A 36 6.92 -0.27 10.51
C THR A 36 5.39 -0.28 10.59
N SER A 37 4.83 -1.02 11.55
CA SER A 37 3.37 -1.05 11.73
C SER A 37 2.79 0.35 11.92
N THR A 38 3.48 1.20 12.70
CA THR A 38 3.05 2.57 12.98
C THR A 38 3.12 3.46 11.74
N GLU A 39 4.18 3.38 10.94
CA GLU A 39 4.27 4.14 9.69
C GLU A 39 3.20 3.73 8.70
N CYS A 40 2.94 2.42 8.58
CA CYS A 40 1.93 1.89 7.68
C CYS A 40 0.54 2.47 8.00
N THR A 41 0.13 2.45 9.27
CA THR A 41 -1.17 2.99 9.70
C THR A 41 -1.21 4.53 9.61
N THR A 42 -0.11 5.21 9.97
CA THR A 42 -0.02 6.68 9.90
C THR A 42 -0.16 7.20 8.47
N ARG A 43 0.35 6.43 7.49
CA ARG A 43 0.23 6.74 6.05
C ARG A 43 -1.11 6.32 5.44
N GLY A 44 -2.02 5.71 6.23
CA GLY A 44 -3.33 5.25 5.76
C GLY A 44 -3.32 3.92 5.03
N GLY A 45 -2.26 3.12 5.19
CA GLY A 45 -2.16 1.77 4.63
C GLY A 45 -2.68 0.71 5.59
N SER A 46 -2.68 -0.54 5.14
CA SER A 46 -3.02 -1.71 5.95
C SER A 46 -1.89 -2.74 5.93
N ALA A 47 -1.60 -3.30 7.11
CA ALA A 47 -0.63 -4.37 7.27
C ALA A 47 -1.15 -5.66 6.61
N ALA A 48 -0.38 -6.22 5.68
CA ALA A 48 -0.74 -7.40 4.91
C ALA A 48 0.47 -8.35 4.81
N GLY A 49 0.90 -8.87 5.95
CA GLY A 49 2.07 -9.76 6.08
C GLY A 49 3.24 -9.07 6.77
N SER A 50 4.31 -9.83 7.01
CA SER A 50 5.53 -9.38 7.67
C SER A 50 6.69 -9.23 6.68
N CYS A 51 7.60 -8.30 6.94
CA CYS A 51 8.80 -8.06 6.17
C CYS A 51 9.96 -7.65 7.09
N ALA A 52 11.16 -7.38 6.55
CA ALA A 52 12.35 -7.02 7.32
C ALA A 52 12.60 -7.96 8.51
N ALA A 53 12.61 -9.28 8.27
CA ALA A 53 12.76 -10.32 9.31
C ALA A 53 11.76 -10.23 10.49
N GLY A 54 10.59 -9.61 10.27
CA GLY A 54 9.53 -9.48 11.28
C GLY A 54 9.53 -8.13 12.02
N PHE A 55 10.50 -7.26 11.75
CA PHE A 55 10.51 -5.90 12.30
C PHE A 55 9.51 -4.95 11.61
N GLY A 56 9.08 -5.30 10.39
CA GLY A 56 8.14 -4.53 9.59
C GLY A 56 6.92 -5.32 9.13
N VAL A 57 5.95 -4.59 8.60
CA VAL A 57 4.75 -5.12 7.94
C VAL A 57 4.78 -4.79 6.47
N CYS A 58 4.27 -5.71 5.65
CA CYS A 58 4.07 -5.45 4.24
C CYS A 58 2.82 -4.59 4.06
N CYS A 59 3.03 -3.29 3.92
CA CYS A 59 1.96 -2.30 3.91
C CYS A 59 1.36 -2.17 2.52
N VAL A 60 0.03 -2.24 2.43
CA VAL A 60 -0.72 -2.09 1.18
C VAL A 60 -1.67 -0.90 1.31
N PHE A 61 -1.65 -0.02 0.32
CA PHE A 61 -2.54 1.14 0.25
C PHE A 61 -3.70 0.85 -0.71
N LEU A 62 -4.93 0.96 -0.20
CA LEU A 62 -6.15 0.66 -0.96
C LEU A 62 -7.07 1.87 -0.91
N ILE A 63 -7.21 2.54 -2.05
CA ILE A 63 -8.04 3.74 -2.16
C ILE A 63 -9.27 3.42 -3.01
N SER A 64 -10.43 3.51 -2.38
CA SER A 64 -11.74 3.36 -3.04
C SER A 64 -12.53 4.66 -3.16
N ARG A 65 -12.09 5.72 -2.48
CA ARG A 65 -12.80 7.00 -2.43
C ARG A 65 -12.35 7.90 -3.59
N SER A 66 -13.30 8.47 -4.33
CA SER A 66 -13.04 9.49 -5.34
C SER A 66 -12.49 10.78 -4.71
N GLY A 67 -11.71 11.53 -5.47
CA GLY A 67 -11.04 12.77 -5.03
C GLY A 67 -9.89 12.56 -4.05
N ALA A 68 -9.49 11.31 -3.80
CA ALA A 68 -8.37 11.01 -2.92
C ALA A 68 -7.02 11.25 -3.62
N THR A 69 -6.02 11.59 -2.82
CA THR A 69 -4.65 11.81 -3.26
C THR A 69 -3.79 10.59 -2.95
N VAL A 70 -3.14 10.03 -3.96
CA VAL A 70 -2.16 8.95 -3.85
C VAL A 70 -0.80 9.57 -3.63
N ALA A 71 -0.18 9.30 -2.48
CA ALA A 71 1.14 9.82 -2.12
C ALA A 71 2.16 8.72 -1.76
N GLN A 72 1.78 7.45 -1.91
CA GLN A 72 2.63 6.31 -1.56
C GLN A 72 2.80 5.38 -2.78
N ASN A 73 3.99 4.82 -2.93
CA ASN A 73 4.27 3.78 -3.92
C ASN A 73 3.40 2.54 -3.65
N CYS A 74 3.14 1.77 -4.71
CA CYS A 74 2.34 0.53 -4.63
C CYS A 74 0.91 0.73 -4.07
N THR A 75 0.28 1.87 -4.40
CA THR A 75 -1.12 2.11 -4.07
C THR A 75 -2.07 1.51 -5.11
N TYR A 76 -3.10 0.82 -4.64
CA TYR A 76 -4.15 0.25 -5.47
C TYR A 76 -5.40 1.13 -5.46
N LEU A 77 -5.73 1.66 -6.63
CA LEU A 77 -6.97 2.39 -6.88
C LEU A 77 -8.08 1.40 -7.28
N ARG A 78 -9.26 1.55 -6.69
CA ARG A 78 -10.43 0.74 -7.03
C ARG A 78 -11.69 1.61 -7.03
N ASN A 79 -12.65 1.26 -7.87
CA ASN A 79 -13.96 1.89 -7.83
C ASN A 79 -14.63 1.66 -6.46
N PRO A 80 -15.54 2.55 -6.05
CA PRO A 80 -16.42 2.24 -4.94
C PRO A 80 -17.17 0.93 -5.24
N ASN A 81 -17.37 0.11 -4.21
CA ASN A 81 -17.99 -1.23 -4.28
C ASN A 81 -17.15 -2.36 -4.90
N PHE A 82 -15.93 -2.13 -5.37
CA PHE A 82 -15.05 -3.22 -5.82
C PHE A 82 -14.94 -4.33 -4.75
N PRO A 83 -15.09 -5.62 -5.11
CA PRO A 83 -15.10 -6.20 -6.47
C PRO A 83 -16.46 -6.21 -7.18
N ASN A 84 -17.52 -5.72 -6.54
CA ASN A 84 -18.85 -5.66 -7.14
C ASN A 84 -18.98 -4.52 -8.16
N SER A 85 -20.00 -4.63 -9.01
CA SER A 85 -20.34 -3.62 -10.00
C SER A 85 -20.66 -2.28 -9.34
N TYR A 86 -20.08 -1.21 -9.89
CA TYR A 86 -20.43 0.16 -9.53
C TYR A 86 -21.47 0.66 -10.53
N SER A 87 -22.70 0.86 -10.06
CA SER A 87 -23.86 1.20 -10.91
C SER A 87 -24.09 2.70 -11.06
N GLU A 88 -23.29 3.53 -10.41
CA GLU A 88 -23.40 4.98 -10.54
C GLU A 88 -22.60 5.51 -11.73
N THR A 89 -23.17 6.47 -12.45
CA THR A 89 -22.52 7.20 -13.55
C THR A 89 -21.65 8.36 -13.05
N SER A 90 -21.36 8.42 -11.75
CA SER A 90 -20.59 9.47 -11.10
C SER A 90 -19.12 9.42 -11.52
N GLN A 91 -18.52 10.57 -11.84
CA GLN A 91 -17.09 10.66 -12.14
C GLN A 91 -16.24 10.22 -10.93
N VAL A 92 -15.28 9.34 -11.17
CA VAL A 92 -14.27 8.95 -10.19
C VAL A 92 -12.92 9.53 -10.61
N SER A 93 -12.39 10.44 -9.81
CA SER A 93 -11.08 11.07 -10.03
C SER A 93 -10.11 10.71 -8.90
N TYR A 94 -8.82 10.67 -9.22
CA TYR A 94 -7.74 10.46 -8.25
C TYR A 94 -6.58 11.39 -8.60
N THR A 95 -5.93 11.95 -7.59
CA THR A 95 -4.73 12.78 -7.77
C THR A 95 -3.51 11.96 -7.40
N VAL A 96 -2.63 11.66 -8.35
CA VAL A 96 -1.36 10.97 -8.04
C VAL A 96 -0.28 12.00 -7.81
N GLN A 97 0.15 12.13 -6.54
CA GLN A 97 1.35 12.87 -6.21
C GLN A 97 2.55 12.00 -6.50
N LYS A 98 3.49 12.54 -7.29
CA LYS A 98 4.80 11.92 -7.47
C LYS A 98 5.42 11.75 -6.07
N CYS A 99 5.70 10.52 -5.68
CA CYS A 99 6.51 10.27 -4.50
C CYS A 99 7.86 10.97 -4.73
N ASP A 100 8.33 11.71 -3.72
CA ASP A 100 9.51 12.55 -3.84
C ASP A 100 10.68 11.79 -4.48
N ASN A 101 11.40 12.45 -5.37
CA ASN A 101 12.39 11.84 -6.26
C ASN A 101 13.75 11.64 -5.55
N SER A 102 13.74 11.49 -4.22
CA SER A 102 14.93 11.54 -3.36
C SER A 102 15.74 10.24 -3.29
N GLU A 103 15.40 9.22 -4.10
CA GLU A 103 16.29 8.08 -4.36
C GLU A 103 16.54 7.95 -5.87
N TYR A 104 17.33 8.88 -6.40
CA TYR A 104 18.05 8.67 -7.67
C TYR A 104 19.07 7.55 -7.43
N HIS A 105 18.67 6.31 -7.69
CA HIS A 105 19.60 5.21 -7.87
C HIS A 105 20.42 5.51 -9.14
N VAL A 106 21.63 6.05 -8.95
CA VAL A 106 22.67 6.02 -9.98
C VAL A 106 22.99 4.54 -10.19
N PHE A 107 22.77 4.03 -11.41
CA PHE A 107 23.22 2.70 -11.83
C PHE A 107 24.74 2.60 -11.82
#